data_AF-A0A1A9AS17-F1
#
_entry.id   AF-A0A1A9AS17-F1
#
_cell.length_a   1.000
_cell.length_b   1.000
_cell.length_c   1.000
_cell.angle_alpha   90.00
_cell.angle_beta   90.00
_cell.angle_gamma   90.00
#
_symmetry.space_group_name_H-M   'P 1'
#
loop_
_entity.id
_entity.type
_entity.pdbx_description
1 polymer ?
#
loop_
_entity_poly.entity_id
_entity_poly.type
_entity_poly.pdbx_seq_one_letter_code
_entity_poly.pdbx_strand_id
1 'polypeptide(L)'
;MADTDTHNCELTSEKCYKTFDNVEVKVDLKTYCDSEENLLNSYPDLKNFCYKLVSNLENFKEQKSTNLNNNRLSLQLWLQDNVFKTVERKSIILYMVLLDKIWRSVMDKNDISNKNECMPKHYSVGIDYRTKWKKMFDFNFNYKEIQCAFKNTEDCKDDCNESCKENCRENYFKYILDIFNINNEFEHVCNPETDNKICPEFWSEFQKKYKETSDIESKCKELYDKLRFYNVKMSLDIGGEEKYVEQYESAYMFSFFERLIGYSIKYYLSKTMHYSRYIVLPIILILLFYFFMKKLSLFGSKISPRVDDLRKMWRNVQGVKNPAT
;
A
#
# COMPACT_ATOMS: atom_id res chain seq x y z
N MET A 1 17.77 -15.90 -37.64
CA MET A 1 17.55 -16.67 -36.40
C MET A 1 16.47 -15.93 -35.63
N ALA A 2 15.33 -16.59 -35.40
CA ALA A 2 14.17 -15.99 -34.76
C ALA A 2 14.47 -15.77 -33.28
N ASP A 3 14.50 -14.52 -32.86
CA ASP A 3 14.61 -14.08 -31.47
C ASP A 3 13.19 -13.72 -31.03
N THR A 4 12.41 -14.73 -30.63
CA THR A 4 11.04 -14.56 -30.15
C THR A 4 10.74 -15.54 -29.05
N ASP A 5 11.18 -15.22 -27.84
CA ASP A 5 10.49 -15.65 -26.62
C ASP A 5 10.78 -14.67 -25.46
N THR A 6 10.31 -13.42 -25.59
CA THR A 6 10.20 -12.54 -24.42
C THR A 6 9.27 -13.22 -23.43
N HIS A 7 9.84 -13.69 -22.33
CA HIS A 7 9.21 -14.53 -21.32
C HIS A 7 7.93 -13.88 -20.78
N ASN A 8 6.77 -14.29 -21.28
CA ASN A 8 5.50 -13.68 -20.91
C ASN A 8 5.01 -14.19 -19.53
N CYS A 9 5.58 -13.62 -18.48
CA CYS A 9 5.22 -13.84 -17.07
C CYS A 9 4.07 -12.94 -16.60
N GLU A 10 3.26 -12.44 -17.52
CA GLU A 10 2.11 -11.62 -17.19
C GLU A 10 1.02 -12.45 -16.50
N LEU A 11 0.59 -11.99 -15.33
CA LEU A 11 -0.46 -12.63 -14.53
C LEU A 11 -1.85 -12.41 -15.14
N THR A 12 -2.77 -13.34 -14.88
CA THR A 12 -4.15 -13.29 -15.37
C THR A 12 -4.89 -11.97 -15.06
N SER A 13 -4.72 -11.43 -13.86
CA SER A 13 -5.25 -10.10 -13.49
C SER A 13 -4.65 -8.96 -14.31
N GLU A 14 -3.35 -9.01 -14.64
CA GLU A 14 -2.68 -8.00 -15.47
C GLU A 14 -3.22 -8.03 -16.90
N LYS A 15 -3.43 -9.22 -17.46
CA LYS A 15 -4.08 -9.40 -18.78
C LYS A 15 -5.48 -8.77 -18.81
N CYS A 16 -6.23 -8.90 -17.71
CA CYS A 16 -7.54 -8.28 -17.55
C CYS A 16 -7.43 -6.74 -17.56
N TYR A 17 -6.53 -6.17 -16.77
CA TYR A 17 -6.31 -4.73 -16.73
C TYR A 17 -5.83 -4.15 -18.07
N LYS A 18 -4.94 -4.86 -18.79
CA LYS A 18 -4.54 -4.47 -20.15
C LYS A 18 -5.71 -4.45 -21.12
N THR A 19 -6.69 -5.32 -20.96
CA THR A 19 -7.90 -5.30 -21.78
C THR A 19 -8.68 -4.00 -21.58
N PHE A 20 -8.83 -3.55 -20.32
CA PHE A 20 -9.46 -2.26 -20.02
C PHE A 20 -8.65 -1.08 -20.59
N ASP A 21 -7.33 -1.16 -20.53
CA ASP A 21 -6.45 -0.11 -21.04
C ASP A 21 -6.44 0.01 -22.57
N ASN A 22 -6.71 -1.07 -23.29
CA ASN A 22 -6.74 -1.13 -24.75
C ASN A 22 -8.13 -0.86 -25.35
N VAL A 23 -9.11 -0.47 -24.52
CA VAL A 23 -10.45 -0.13 -25.01
C VAL A 23 -10.40 1.02 -26.02
N GLU A 24 -11.19 0.91 -27.09
CA GLU A 24 -11.38 2.02 -28.02
C GLU A 24 -12.20 3.13 -27.35
N VAL A 25 -11.66 4.35 -27.36
CA VAL A 25 -12.32 5.51 -26.75
C VAL A 25 -13.39 6.05 -27.69
N LYS A 26 -14.66 5.94 -27.28
CA LYS A 26 -15.80 6.49 -28.05
C LYS A 26 -15.88 8.01 -27.84
N VAL A 27 -15.88 8.79 -28.93
CA VAL A 27 -15.84 10.26 -28.91
C VAL A 27 -17.03 10.86 -28.15
N ASP A 28 -18.24 10.36 -28.40
CA ASP A 28 -19.48 10.87 -27.79
C ASP A 28 -19.50 10.71 -26.26
N LEU A 29 -18.77 9.72 -25.75
CA LEU A 29 -18.68 9.41 -24.32
C LEU A 29 -17.69 10.30 -23.56
N LYS A 30 -16.81 11.03 -24.26
CA LYS A 30 -15.85 11.95 -23.62
C LYS A 30 -16.55 13.06 -22.84
N THR A 31 -17.73 13.45 -23.29
CA THR A 31 -18.57 14.49 -22.67
C THR A 31 -18.85 14.25 -21.18
N TYR A 32 -18.92 13.00 -20.74
CA TYR A 32 -19.06 12.64 -19.32
C TYR A 32 -17.86 13.10 -18.49
N CYS A 33 -16.64 12.91 -19.00
CA CYS A 33 -15.41 13.33 -18.36
C CYS A 33 -15.16 14.83 -18.52
N ASP A 34 -15.49 15.38 -19.70
CA ASP A 34 -15.30 16.81 -19.99
C ASP A 34 -16.20 17.70 -19.11
N SER A 35 -17.32 17.17 -18.61
CA SER A 35 -18.14 17.87 -17.61
C SER A 35 -17.41 18.17 -16.29
N GLU A 36 -16.30 17.48 -16.02
CA GLU A 36 -15.46 17.63 -14.83
C GLU A 36 -14.04 18.10 -15.19
N GLU A 37 -13.90 18.76 -16.34
CA GLU A 37 -12.62 19.12 -16.96
C GLU A 37 -11.70 19.92 -16.02
N ASN A 38 -12.24 20.84 -15.22
CA ASN A 38 -11.44 21.64 -14.30
C ASN A 38 -10.67 20.80 -13.28
N LEU A 39 -11.27 19.71 -12.79
CA LEU A 39 -10.62 18.80 -11.85
C LEU A 39 -9.66 17.86 -12.59
N LEU A 40 -10.10 17.27 -13.70
CA LEU A 40 -9.30 16.28 -14.44
C LEU A 40 -8.09 16.89 -15.17
N ASN A 41 -8.13 18.17 -15.55
CA ASN A 41 -6.99 18.84 -16.18
C ASN A 41 -5.77 18.98 -15.25
N SER A 42 -5.96 18.85 -13.94
CA SER A 42 -4.84 18.80 -12.98
C SER A 42 -4.00 17.52 -13.15
N TYR A 43 -4.57 16.47 -13.74
CA TYR A 43 -3.94 15.17 -13.99
C TYR A 43 -4.32 14.65 -15.38
N PRO A 44 -3.61 15.05 -16.45
CA PRO A 44 -3.94 14.66 -17.83
C PRO A 44 -4.05 13.15 -18.05
N ASP A 45 -3.20 12.37 -17.39
CA ASP A 45 -3.26 10.89 -17.44
C ASP A 45 -4.57 10.36 -16.85
N LEU A 46 -5.10 11.01 -15.81
CA LEU A 46 -6.38 10.67 -15.22
C LEU A 46 -7.56 11.07 -16.11
N LYS A 47 -7.44 12.16 -16.86
CA LYS A 47 -8.43 12.54 -17.89
C LYS A 47 -8.50 11.49 -19.00
N ASN A 48 -7.34 11.05 -19.49
CA ASN A 48 -7.26 9.96 -20.48
C ASN A 48 -7.82 8.65 -19.92
N PHE A 49 -7.49 8.32 -18.67
CA PHE A 49 -8.07 7.19 -17.96
C PHE A 49 -9.60 7.29 -17.87
N CYS A 50 -10.15 8.45 -17.55
CA CYS A 50 -11.59 8.67 -17.47
C CYS A 50 -12.28 8.32 -18.80
N TYR A 51 -11.71 8.72 -19.94
CA TYR A 51 -12.27 8.38 -21.25
C TYR A 51 -12.31 6.87 -21.50
N LYS A 52 -11.26 6.14 -21.08
CA LYS A 52 -11.23 4.68 -21.15
C LYS A 52 -12.24 4.05 -20.18
N LEU A 53 -12.37 4.58 -18.96
CA LEU A 53 -13.35 4.11 -17.99
C LEU A 53 -14.77 4.17 -18.55
N VAL A 54 -15.19 5.31 -19.09
CA VAL A 54 -16.54 5.47 -19.65
C VAL A 54 -16.77 4.55 -20.86
N SER A 55 -15.76 4.36 -21.70
CA SER A 55 -15.85 3.44 -22.85
C SER A 55 -15.99 1.98 -22.43
N ASN A 56 -15.24 1.56 -21.40
CA ASN A 56 -15.41 0.24 -20.79
C ASN A 56 -16.83 0.08 -20.23
N LEU A 57 -17.33 1.06 -19.46
CA LEU A 57 -18.67 1.03 -18.87
C LEU A 57 -19.79 0.88 -19.91
N GLU A 58 -19.65 1.48 -21.09
CA GLU A 58 -20.61 1.28 -22.17
C GLU A 58 -20.54 -0.15 -22.73
N ASN A 59 -19.35 -0.73 -22.88
CA ASN A 59 -19.20 -2.10 -23.37
C ASN A 59 -19.81 -3.14 -22.40
N PHE A 60 -19.92 -2.82 -21.10
CA PHE A 60 -20.63 -3.66 -20.12
C PHE A 60 -22.14 -3.80 -20.39
N LYS A 61 -22.76 -2.90 -21.17
CA LYS A 61 -24.16 -3.10 -21.62
C LYS A 61 -24.33 -4.31 -22.51
N GLU A 62 -23.40 -4.49 -23.42
CA GLU A 62 -23.58 -5.33 -24.60
C GLU A 62 -23.33 -6.82 -24.27
N GLN A 63 -22.73 -7.12 -23.12
CA GLN A 63 -22.28 -8.47 -22.76
C GLN A 63 -22.99 -9.02 -21.51
N LYS A 64 -23.82 -10.05 -21.70
CA LYS A 64 -24.40 -10.89 -20.63
C LYS A 64 -23.40 -11.89 -20.00
N SER A 65 -22.10 -11.82 -20.29
CA SER A 65 -21.18 -12.95 -20.07
C SER A 65 -20.30 -12.85 -18.82
N THR A 66 -20.17 -14.01 -18.17
CA THR A 66 -19.32 -14.44 -17.05
C THR A 66 -17.79 -14.33 -17.25
N ASN A 67 -17.31 -13.51 -18.19
CA ASN A 67 -15.88 -13.40 -18.48
C ASN A 67 -15.13 -12.54 -17.45
N LEU A 68 -13.87 -12.90 -17.16
CA LEU A 68 -12.92 -12.20 -16.29
C LEU A 68 -12.80 -10.69 -16.55
N ASN A 69 -12.80 -10.31 -17.83
CA ASN A 69 -12.75 -8.91 -18.29
C ASN A 69 -14.06 -8.15 -18.01
N ASN A 70 -15.10 -8.85 -17.55
CA ASN A 70 -16.40 -8.27 -17.22
C ASN A 70 -16.73 -8.40 -15.73
N ASN A 71 -15.73 -8.63 -14.87
CA ASN A 71 -15.97 -8.55 -13.44
C ASN A 71 -15.95 -7.07 -13.00
N ARG A 72 -17.11 -6.59 -12.56
CA ARG A 72 -17.33 -5.21 -12.07
C ARG A 72 -16.33 -4.82 -10.98
N LEU A 73 -16.00 -5.76 -10.11
CA LEU A 73 -15.01 -5.53 -9.05
C LEU A 73 -13.60 -5.33 -9.64
N SER A 74 -13.25 -6.03 -10.73
CA SER A 74 -12.01 -5.78 -11.46
C SER A 74 -11.96 -4.36 -12.04
N LEU A 75 -13.05 -3.88 -12.66
CA LEU A 75 -13.09 -2.51 -13.18
C LEU A 75 -12.95 -1.47 -12.06
N GLN A 76 -13.61 -1.72 -10.91
CA GLN A 76 -13.50 -0.83 -9.76
C GLN A 76 -12.08 -0.81 -9.18
N LEU A 77 -11.43 -1.96 -9.07
CA LEU A 77 -10.05 -2.03 -8.57
C LEU A 77 -9.05 -1.45 -9.55
N TRP A 78 -9.27 -1.62 -10.86
CA TRP A 78 -8.51 -0.95 -11.92
C TRP A 78 -8.61 0.57 -11.83
N LEU A 79 -9.80 1.12 -11.57
CA LEU A 79 -10.01 2.54 -11.30
C LEU A 79 -9.22 3.01 -10.08
N GLN A 80 -9.34 2.29 -8.97
CA GLN A 80 -8.63 2.66 -7.74
C GLN A 80 -7.11 2.65 -7.93
N ASP A 81 -6.57 1.64 -8.60
CA ASP A 81 -5.15 1.51 -8.88
C ASP A 81 -4.62 2.64 -9.77
N ASN A 82 -5.36 3.01 -10.81
CA ASN A 82 -5.01 4.14 -11.67
C ASN A 82 -5.01 5.47 -10.90
N VAL A 83 -5.99 5.69 -10.01
CA VAL A 83 -5.99 6.87 -9.14
C VAL A 83 -4.78 6.85 -8.19
N PHE A 84 -4.50 5.71 -7.55
CA PHE A 84 -3.37 5.59 -6.60
C PHE A 84 -2.02 5.86 -7.26
N LYS A 85 -1.84 5.46 -8.52
CA LYS A 85 -0.60 5.65 -9.28
C LYS A 85 -0.43 7.07 -9.81
N THR A 86 -1.54 7.78 -10.06
CA THR A 86 -1.52 9.07 -10.78
C THR A 86 -1.60 10.27 -9.84
N VAL A 87 -2.34 10.16 -8.74
CA VAL A 87 -2.74 11.30 -7.91
C VAL A 87 -1.96 11.33 -6.60
N GLU A 88 -1.63 12.53 -6.11
CA GLU A 88 -1.04 12.69 -4.78
C GLU A 88 -1.90 12.06 -3.67
N ARG A 89 -1.25 11.45 -2.66
CA ARG A 89 -1.93 10.70 -1.59
C ARG A 89 -3.08 11.46 -0.91
N LYS A 90 -2.93 12.78 -0.71
CA LYS A 90 -3.94 13.66 -0.09
C LYS A 90 -5.20 13.84 -0.94
N SER A 91 -5.10 13.62 -2.24
CA SER A 91 -6.17 13.86 -3.22
C SER A 91 -6.80 12.57 -3.74
N ILE A 92 -6.25 11.40 -3.43
CA ILE A 92 -6.75 10.09 -3.90
C ILE A 92 -8.27 9.94 -3.70
N ILE A 93 -8.79 10.20 -2.50
CA ILE A 93 -10.22 10.02 -2.21
C ILE A 93 -11.10 10.96 -3.04
N LEU A 94 -10.67 12.21 -3.24
CA LEU A 94 -11.38 13.18 -4.07
C LEU A 94 -11.56 12.65 -5.50
N TYR A 95 -10.49 12.16 -6.11
CA TYR A 95 -10.52 11.69 -7.49
C TYR A 95 -11.22 10.33 -7.64
N MET A 96 -11.17 9.47 -6.62
CA MET A 96 -12.01 8.27 -6.59
C MET A 96 -13.50 8.64 -6.60
N VAL A 97 -13.92 9.56 -5.73
CA VAL A 97 -15.32 10.02 -5.67
C VAL A 97 -15.74 10.68 -6.98
N LEU A 98 -14.85 11.47 -7.60
CA LEU A 98 -15.09 12.08 -8.90
C LEU A 98 -15.37 11.04 -9.99
N LEU A 99 -14.51 10.04 -10.11
CA LEU A 99 -14.67 8.98 -11.12
C LEU A 99 -15.87 8.08 -10.82
N ASP A 100 -16.15 7.81 -9.54
CA ASP A 100 -17.37 7.09 -9.13
C ASP A 100 -18.63 7.88 -9.50
N LYS A 101 -18.62 9.21 -9.38
CA LYS A 101 -19.73 10.08 -9.83
C LYS A 101 -19.92 9.99 -11.34
N ILE A 102 -18.83 10.05 -12.12
CA ILE A 102 -18.88 9.91 -13.57
C ILE A 102 -19.43 8.53 -13.96
N TRP A 103 -18.93 7.46 -13.33
CA TRP A 103 -19.44 6.11 -13.50
C TRP A 103 -20.94 6.05 -13.27
N ARG A 104 -21.44 6.57 -12.14
CA ARG A 104 -22.88 6.63 -11.83
C ARG A 104 -23.66 7.36 -12.93
N SER A 105 -23.17 8.50 -13.39
CA SER A 105 -23.84 9.27 -14.45
C SER A 105 -23.95 8.50 -15.76
N VAL A 106 -22.94 7.71 -16.12
CA VAL A 106 -22.97 6.86 -17.32
C VAL A 106 -24.04 5.79 -17.12
N MET A 107 -24.00 5.08 -15.99
CA MET A 107 -24.97 4.04 -15.66
C MET A 107 -26.42 4.54 -15.60
N ASP A 108 -26.62 5.79 -15.13
CA ASP A 108 -27.94 6.41 -15.01
C ASP A 108 -28.58 6.72 -16.36
N LYS A 109 -27.79 7.20 -17.33
CA LYS A 109 -28.29 7.62 -18.65
C LYS A 109 -28.48 6.47 -19.63
N ASN A 110 -27.94 5.30 -19.32
CA ASN A 110 -27.71 4.24 -20.29
C ASN A 110 -28.65 3.01 -20.15
N ASP A 111 -29.77 3.07 -19.41
CA ASP A 111 -30.77 1.98 -19.33
C ASP A 111 -30.18 0.55 -19.18
N ILE A 112 -29.19 0.42 -18.29
CA ILE A 112 -28.45 -0.83 -18.10
C ILE A 112 -29.24 -1.77 -17.19
N SER A 113 -29.54 -2.99 -17.66
CA SER A 113 -30.10 -4.05 -16.81
C SER A 113 -29.15 -4.35 -15.64
N ASN A 114 -29.68 -4.46 -14.42
CA ASN A 114 -28.92 -4.64 -13.16
C ASN A 114 -28.09 -3.42 -12.72
N LYS A 115 -28.62 -2.22 -12.97
CA LYS A 115 -28.06 -0.91 -12.56
C LYS A 115 -27.48 -0.90 -11.15
N ASN A 116 -28.20 -1.38 -10.14
CA ASN A 116 -27.76 -1.35 -8.74
C ASN A 116 -26.52 -2.22 -8.47
N GLU A 117 -26.37 -3.33 -9.20
CA GLU A 117 -25.23 -4.23 -9.01
C GLU A 117 -23.97 -3.73 -9.72
N CYS A 118 -24.12 -2.89 -10.76
CA CYS A 118 -23.03 -2.24 -11.51
C CYS A 118 -22.56 -0.92 -10.87
N MET A 119 -23.16 -0.47 -9.78
CA MET A 119 -22.77 0.78 -9.13
C MET A 119 -21.45 0.62 -8.36
N PRO A 120 -20.58 1.64 -8.37
CA PRO A 120 -19.36 1.59 -7.57
C PRO A 120 -19.72 1.48 -6.08
N LYS A 121 -19.05 0.55 -5.38
CA LYS A 121 -19.20 0.38 -3.92
C LYS A 121 -18.23 1.29 -3.18
N HIS A 122 -18.73 2.10 -2.25
CA HIS A 122 -17.85 2.91 -1.41
C HIS A 122 -17.52 2.15 -0.13
N TYR A 123 -16.23 2.09 0.20
CA TYR A 123 -15.73 1.43 1.40
C TYR A 123 -15.07 2.45 2.33
N SER A 124 -15.48 2.47 3.60
CA SER A 124 -14.90 3.38 4.61
C SER A 124 -13.58 2.83 5.17
N VAL A 125 -12.67 2.42 4.28
CA VAL A 125 -11.35 1.86 4.62
C VAL A 125 -10.23 2.74 4.06
N GLY A 126 -9.12 2.81 4.80
CA GLY A 126 -7.94 3.58 4.41
C GLY A 126 -7.31 3.07 3.12
N ILE A 127 -6.56 3.95 2.44
CA ILE A 127 -5.90 3.68 1.15
C ILE A 127 -4.97 2.46 1.24
N ASP A 128 -4.30 2.28 2.38
CA ASP A 128 -3.36 1.17 2.60
C ASP A 128 -4.11 -0.18 2.59
N TYR A 129 -5.29 -0.26 3.21
CA TYR A 129 -6.15 -1.45 3.14
C TYR A 129 -6.72 -1.67 1.74
N ARG A 130 -7.11 -0.62 1.01
CA ARG A 130 -7.60 -0.73 -0.37
C ARG A 130 -6.54 -1.31 -1.31
N THR A 131 -5.28 -0.94 -1.11
CA THR A 131 -4.16 -1.48 -1.87
C THR A 131 -3.99 -2.98 -1.60
N LYS A 132 -4.15 -3.43 -0.35
CA LYS A 132 -4.11 -4.86 0.01
C LYS A 132 -5.33 -5.62 -0.51
N TRP A 133 -6.52 -5.02 -0.46
CA TRP A 133 -7.75 -5.55 -1.06
C TRP A 133 -7.58 -5.86 -2.54
N LYS A 134 -6.96 -4.94 -3.30
CA LYS A 134 -6.64 -5.19 -4.71
C LYS A 134 -5.75 -6.42 -4.88
N LYS A 135 -4.64 -6.50 -4.14
CA LYS A 135 -3.71 -7.65 -4.24
C LYS A 135 -4.38 -8.99 -3.90
N MET A 136 -5.23 -9.02 -2.86
CA MET A 136 -6.01 -10.21 -2.52
C MET A 136 -6.98 -10.61 -3.64
N PHE A 137 -7.69 -9.63 -4.20
CA PHE A 137 -8.62 -9.89 -5.30
C PHE A 137 -7.89 -10.36 -6.56
N ASP A 138 -6.77 -9.73 -6.91
CA ASP A 138 -5.91 -10.15 -8.03
C ASP A 138 -5.45 -11.60 -7.84
N PHE A 139 -5.09 -11.97 -6.60
CA PHE A 139 -4.67 -13.32 -6.25
C PHE A 139 -5.74 -14.36 -6.54
N ASN A 140 -7.02 -14.02 -6.31
CA ASN A 140 -8.13 -14.91 -6.63
C ASN A 140 -8.15 -15.33 -8.10
N PHE A 141 -7.62 -14.53 -9.01
CA PHE A 141 -7.50 -14.90 -10.42
C PHE A 141 -6.14 -15.51 -10.76
N ASN A 142 -5.09 -15.04 -10.11
CA ASN A 142 -3.72 -15.44 -10.40
C ASN A 142 -3.34 -16.80 -9.80
N TYR A 143 -4.07 -17.29 -8.77
CA TYR A 143 -3.62 -18.42 -7.95
C TYR A 143 -3.34 -19.70 -8.75
N LYS A 144 -4.16 -20.03 -9.77
CA LYS A 144 -3.93 -21.22 -10.61
C LYS A 144 -2.67 -21.09 -11.44
N GLU A 145 -2.48 -19.93 -12.08
CA GLU A 145 -1.28 -19.66 -12.88
C GLU A 145 -0.02 -19.74 -12.02
N ILE A 146 -0.08 -19.23 -10.79
CA ILE A 146 1.01 -19.32 -9.82
C ILE A 146 1.21 -20.78 -9.39
N GLN A 147 0.15 -21.49 -9.00
CA GLN A 147 0.24 -22.89 -8.60
C GLN A 147 0.89 -23.75 -9.68
N CYS A 148 0.50 -23.55 -10.94
CA CYS A 148 1.07 -24.22 -12.10
C CYS A 148 2.56 -23.90 -12.28
N ALA A 149 2.97 -22.65 -12.07
CA ALA A 149 4.36 -22.25 -12.18
C ALA A 149 5.28 -22.99 -11.18
N PHE A 150 4.73 -23.46 -10.05
CA PHE A 150 5.46 -24.10 -8.95
C PHE A 150 5.22 -25.61 -8.82
N LYS A 151 4.56 -26.23 -9.79
CA LYS A 151 4.50 -27.69 -9.94
C LYS A 151 5.74 -28.22 -10.66
N ASN A 152 6.07 -29.50 -10.43
CA ASN A 152 7.08 -30.19 -11.20
C ASN A 152 6.56 -30.47 -12.62
N THR A 153 7.47 -30.63 -13.58
CA THR A 153 7.16 -30.70 -15.01
C THR A 153 6.30 -31.92 -15.40
N GLU A 154 6.35 -33.01 -14.60
CA GLU A 154 5.48 -34.19 -14.76
C GLU A 154 4.04 -33.90 -14.27
N ASP A 155 3.89 -33.36 -13.05
CA ASP A 155 2.58 -33.04 -12.42
C ASP A 155 1.82 -31.89 -13.12
N CYS A 156 2.54 -31.07 -13.87
CA CYS A 156 1.97 -29.91 -14.54
C CYS A 156 1.15 -30.28 -15.78
N LYS A 157 1.47 -31.39 -16.48
CA LYS A 157 0.78 -31.78 -17.72
C LYS A 157 -0.67 -32.21 -17.51
N ASP A 158 -1.00 -32.70 -16.32
CA ASP A 158 -2.33 -33.25 -16.03
C ASP A 158 -3.29 -32.19 -15.45
N ASP A 159 -2.77 -31.16 -14.76
CA ASP A 159 -3.59 -30.17 -14.05
C ASP A 159 -3.55 -28.75 -14.65
N CYS A 160 -2.57 -28.45 -15.51
CA CYS A 160 -2.35 -27.11 -16.06
C CYS A 160 -2.47 -27.14 -17.58
N ASN A 161 -3.52 -26.49 -18.10
CA ASN A 161 -3.79 -26.39 -19.55
C ASN A 161 -2.75 -25.55 -20.32
N GLU A 162 -1.77 -24.93 -19.65
CA GLU A 162 -0.71 -24.09 -20.23
C GLU A 162 0.68 -24.54 -19.74
N SER A 163 1.72 -24.15 -20.46
CA SER A 163 3.13 -24.39 -20.09
C SER A 163 3.41 -23.95 -18.65
N CYS A 164 4.16 -24.76 -17.89
CA CYS A 164 4.44 -24.60 -16.46
C CYS A 164 5.26 -23.36 -16.06
N LYS A 165 5.45 -22.39 -16.98
CA LYS A 165 6.13 -21.10 -16.81
C LYS A 165 7.24 -21.10 -15.74
N GLU A 166 8.11 -22.10 -15.75
CA GLU A 166 9.10 -22.29 -14.67
C GLU A 166 10.06 -21.10 -14.61
N ASN A 167 10.34 -20.51 -15.77
CA ASN A 167 11.09 -19.27 -15.94
C ASN A 167 10.43 -18.04 -15.28
N CYS A 168 9.15 -18.10 -14.91
CA CYS A 168 8.43 -17.02 -14.24
C CYS A 168 8.42 -17.13 -12.71
N ARG A 169 8.91 -18.25 -12.15
CA ARG A 169 8.98 -18.45 -10.69
C ARG A 169 9.65 -17.26 -10.00
N GLU A 170 10.79 -16.80 -10.56
CA GLU A 170 11.54 -15.66 -10.02
C GLU A 170 10.71 -14.37 -9.92
N ASN A 171 9.90 -14.10 -10.94
CA ASN A 171 9.02 -12.93 -10.97
C ASN A 171 7.87 -13.06 -9.97
N TYR A 172 7.34 -14.27 -9.80
CA TYR A 172 6.20 -14.52 -8.92
C TYR A 172 6.55 -14.49 -7.43
N PHE A 173 7.82 -14.67 -7.03
CA PHE A 173 8.20 -14.65 -5.61
C PHE A 173 7.84 -13.36 -4.88
N LYS A 174 8.11 -12.19 -5.48
CA LYS A 174 7.77 -10.91 -4.84
C LYS A 174 6.26 -10.77 -4.66
N TYR A 175 5.50 -11.26 -5.63
CA TYR A 175 4.05 -11.28 -5.56
C TYR A 175 3.56 -12.21 -4.45
N ILE A 176 4.09 -13.43 -4.37
CA ILE A 176 3.74 -14.41 -3.31
C ILE A 176 4.12 -13.89 -1.92
N LEU A 177 5.28 -13.23 -1.78
CA LEU A 177 5.71 -12.61 -0.52
C LEU A 177 4.71 -11.55 -0.03
N ASP A 178 4.24 -10.68 -0.94
CA ASP A 178 3.21 -9.70 -0.63
C ASP A 178 1.90 -10.39 -0.19
N ILE A 179 1.50 -11.46 -0.88
CA ILE A 179 0.29 -12.22 -0.56
C ILE A 179 0.38 -12.91 0.81
N PHE A 180 1.52 -13.51 1.14
CA PHE A 180 1.79 -14.08 2.47
C PHE A 180 1.64 -13.03 3.57
N ASN A 181 2.32 -11.89 3.43
CA ASN A 181 2.26 -10.81 4.41
C ASN A 181 0.84 -10.29 4.61
N ILE A 182 0.06 -10.19 3.52
CA ILE A 182 -1.34 -9.77 3.56
C ILE A 182 -2.21 -10.83 4.24
N ASN A 183 -2.04 -12.12 3.93
CA ASN A 183 -2.80 -13.18 4.57
C ASN A 183 -2.60 -13.15 6.09
N ASN A 184 -1.36 -13.11 6.56
CA ASN A 184 -1.05 -13.10 7.98
C ASN A 184 -1.65 -11.89 8.70
N GLU A 185 -1.61 -10.71 8.09
CA GLU A 185 -2.27 -9.54 8.66
C GLU A 185 -3.80 -9.70 8.70
N PHE A 186 -4.40 -10.15 7.59
CA PHE A 186 -5.85 -10.22 7.46
C PHE A 186 -6.49 -11.36 8.25
N GLU A 187 -5.76 -12.43 8.60
CA GLU A 187 -6.24 -13.42 9.56
C GLU A 187 -6.59 -12.80 10.92
N HIS A 188 -5.90 -11.72 11.31
CA HIS A 188 -6.23 -10.98 12.53
C HIS A 188 -7.26 -9.85 12.29
N VAL A 189 -7.19 -9.17 11.14
CA VAL A 189 -8.10 -8.06 10.80
C VAL A 189 -9.53 -8.55 10.50
N CYS A 190 -9.69 -9.72 9.89
CA CYS A 190 -10.98 -10.32 9.55
C CYS A 190 -11.52 -11.26 10.64
N ASN A 191 -11.09 -11.10 11.89
CA ASN A 191 -11.60 -11.89 13.00
C ASN A 191 -13.05 -11.48 13.32
N PRO A 192 -14.02 -12.42 13.41
CA PRO A 192 -15.40 -12.17 13.82
C PRO A 192 -15.57 -11.27 15.06
N GLU A 193 -14.60 -11.27 15.97
CA GLU A 193 -14.59 -10.46 17.19
C GLU A 193 -14.33 -8.96 16.95
N THR A 194 -13.86 -8.56 15.75
CA THR A 194 -13.41 -7.19 15.43
C THR A 194 -14.40 -6.38 14.58
N ASP A 195 -15.69 -6.71 14.65
CA ASP A 195 -16.80 -6.03 13.94
C ASP A 195 -16.68 -6.12 12.39
N ASN A 196 -15.66 -6.81 11.86
CA ASN A 196 -15.41 -7.18 10.45
C ASN A 196 -15.49 -6.05 9.40
N LYS A 197 -15.60 -4.78 9.79
CA LYS A 197 -15.79 -3.63 8.88
C LYS A 197 -14.65 -3.42 7.88
N ILE A 198 -13.45 -3.90 8.19
CA ILE A 198 -12.25 -3.79 7.34
C ILE A 198 -12.09 -5.02 6.43
N CYS A 199 -12.88 -6.07 6.64
CA CYS A 199 -12.77 -7.30 5.89
C CYS A 199 -13.46 -7.17 4.51
N PRO A 200 -12.78 -7.50 3.39
CA PRO A 200 -13.42 -7.48 2.09
C PRO A 200 -14.41 -8.64 1.92
N GLU A 201 -15.47 -8.44 1.13
CA GLU A 201 -16.50 -9.46 0.86
C GLU A 201 -15.92 -10.77 0.25
N PHE A 202 -14.78 -10.67 -0.44
CA PHE A 202 -14.08 -11.79 -1.08
C PHE A 202 -12.99 -12.43 -0.21
N TRP A 203 -12.88 -12.08 1.07
CA TRP A 203 -11.87 -12.63 1.99
C TRP A 203 -11.93 -14.16 2.07
N SER A 204 -13.12 -14.75 2.22
CA SER A 204 -13.27 -16.20 2.32
C SER A 204 -12.79 -16.95 1.08
N GLU A 205 -12.99 -16.36 -0.10
CA GLU A 205 -12.51 -16.91 -1.37
C GLU A 205 -10.98 -16.85 -1.46
N PHE A 206 -10.41 -15.69 -1.07
CA PHE A 206 -8.97 -15.51 -0.97
C PHE A 206 -8.34 -16.51 -0.02
N GLN A 207 -8.87 -16.67 1.19
CA GLN A 207 -8.32 -17.57 2.19
C GLN A 207 -8.35 -19.03 1.72
N LYS A 208 -9.42 -19.44 1.02
CA LYS A 208 -9.50 -20.78 0.42
C LYS A 208 -8.39 -21.00 -0.62
N LYS A 209 -8.24 -20.08 -1.57
CA LYS A 209 -7.24 -20.16 -2.64
C LYS A 209 -5.80 -20.06 -2.12
N TYR A 210 -5.59 -19.27 -1.08
CA TYR A 210 -4.31 -19.16 -0.39
C TYR A 210 -3.93 -20.49 0.27
N LYS A 211 -4.86 -21.14 0.98
CA LYS A 211 -4.62 -22.47 1.58
C LYS A 211 -4.24 -23.51 0.53
N GLU A 212 -4.91 -23.51 -0.63
CA GLU A 212 -4.61 -24.40 -1.77
C GLU A 212 -3.20 -24.19 -2.39
N THR A 213 -2.54 -23.08 -2.09
CA THR A 213 -1.24 -22.69 -2.66
C THR A 213 -0.18 -22.41 -1.59
N SER A 214 -0.49 -22.73 -0.32
CA SER A 214 0.36 -22.41 0.83
C SER A 214 1.70 -23.14 0.83
N ASP A 215 1.79 -24.29 0.17
CA ASP A 215 3.05 -25.03 -0.01
C ASP A 215 4.08 -24.24 -0.81
N ILE A 216 3.62 -23.33 -1.69
CA ILE A 216 4.49 -22.51 -2.54
C ILE A 216 5.40 -21.64 -1.69
N GLU A 217 4.92 -21.09 -0.58
CA GLU A 217 5.73 -20.23 0.30
C GLU A 217 7.02 -20.93 0.75
N SER A 218 6.93 -22.21 1.12
CA SER A 218 8.09 -23.00 1.53
C SER A 218 9.12 -23.15 0.41
N LYS A 219 8.66 -23.27 -0.84
CA LYS A 219 9.50 -23.33 -2.06
C LYS A 219 10.16 -21.98 -2.37
N CYS A 220 9.63 -20.88 -1.83
CA CYS A 220 10.15 -19.53 -2.03
C CYS A 220 11.24 -19.14 -1.03
N LYS A 221 11.36 -19.87 0.08
CA LYS A 221 12.19 -19.48 1.24
C LYS A 221 13.66 -19.24 0.89
N GLU A 222 14.28 -20.13 0.12
CA GLU A 222 15.68 -19.98 -0.29
C GLU A 222 15.92 -18.69 -1.10
N LEU A 223 14.93 -18.29 -1.90
CA LEU A 223 15.02 -17.08 -2.73
C LEU A 223 14.71 -15.83 -1.93
N TYR A 224 13.82 -15.89 -0.94
CA TYR A 224 13.65 -14.82 0.04
C TYR A 224 14.96 -14.55 0.78
N ASP A 225 15.64 -15.59 1.25
CA ASP A 225 16.93 -15.48 1.92
C ASP A 225 18.00 -14.88 0.99
N LYS A 226 18.07 -15.35 -0.27
CA LYS A 226 18.98 -14.80 -1.30
C LYS A 226 18.73 -13.32 -1.56
N LEU A 227 17.46 -12.91 -1.60
CA LEU A 227 17.04 -11.52 -1.79
C LEU A 227 17.08 -10.69 -0.49
N ARG A 228 17.55 -11.29 0.61
CA ARG A 228 17.67 -10.67 1.94
C ARG A 228 16.33 -10.19 2.51
N PHE A 229 15.27 -10.95 2.26
CA PHE A 229 14.05 -10.87 3.02
C PHE A 229 14.18 -11.74 4.28
N TYR A 230 13.65 -11.26 5.40
CA TYR A 230 13.62 -12.01 6.66
C TYR A 230 12.30 -11.77 7.35
N ASN A 231 11.85 -12.79 8.09
CA ASN A 231 10.60 -12.72 8.84
C ASN A 231 10.79 -11.91 10.13
N VAL A 232 9.92 -10.94 10.36
CA VAL A 232 9.86 -10.11 11.57
C VAL A 232 8.46 -10.06 12.14
N LYS A 233 8.38 -9.90 13.45
CA LYS A 233 7.12 -9.61 14.15
C LYS A 233 6.78 -8.13 14.01
N MET A 234 5.72 -7.86 13.25
CA MET A 234 5.14 -6.53 13.02
C MET A 234 3.99 -6.30 13.98
N SER A 235 3.97 -5.17 14.68
CA SER A 235 2.84 -4.79 15.53
C SER A 235 1.60 -4.47 14.69
N LEU A 236 0.46 -5.07 15.04
CA LEU A 236 -0.85 -4.71 14.54
C LEU A 236 -1.60 -3.90 15.59
N ASP A 237 -1.97 -2.67 15.23
CA ASP A 237 -2.76 -1.78 16.07
C ASP A 237 -4.26 -2.06 15.86
N ILE A 238 -4.75 -3.18 16.39
CA ILE A 238 -6.15 -3.61 16.28
C ILE A 238 -6.77 -3.67 17.68
N GLY A 239 -7.75 -2.80 17.94
CA GLY A 239 -8.57 -2.87 19.16
C GLY A 239 -7.86 -2.49 20.46
N GLY A 240 -6.69 -1.83 20.39
CA GLY A 240 -5.94 -1.38 21.57
C GLY A 240 -5.10 -2.45 22.27
N GLU A 241 -5.10 -3.69 21.78
CA GLU A 241 -4.20 -4.75 22.22
C GLU A 241 -2.98 -4.84 21.29
N GLU A 242 -1.78 -4.98 21.86
CA GLU A 242 -0.57 -5.24 21.08
C GLU A 242 -0.60 -6.65 20.52
N LYS A 243 -1.06 -6.79 19.27
CA LYS A 243 -0.95 -8.03 18.49
C LYS A 243 0.26 -7.94 17.59
N TYR A 244 0.93 -9.07 17.36
CA TYR A 244 2.09 -9.15 16.49
C TYR A 244 1.85 -10.19 15.40
N VAL A 245 2.25 -9.89 14.18
CA VAL A 245 2.16 -10.80 13.03
C VAL A 245 3.50 -10.97 12.37
N GLU A 246 3.74 -12.16 11.86
CA GLU A 246 4.94 -12.48 11.09
C GLU A 246 4.80 -11.96 9.66
N GLN A 247 5.77 -11.15 9.23
CA GLN A 247 5.86 -10.60 7.88
C GLN A 247 7.30 -10.63 7.40
N TYR A 248 7.50 -10.95 6.12
CA TYR A 248 8.80 -10.78 5.46
C TYR A 248 9.07 -9.30 5.17
N GLU A 249 10.25 -8.84 5.57
CA GLU A 249 10.72 -7.48 5.37
C GLU A 249 12.09 -7.46 4.69
N SER A 250 12.35 -6.44 3.89
CA SER A 250 13.62 -6.32 3.16
C SER A 250 14.73 -5.81 4.08
N ALA A 251 15.93 -6.37 3.95
CA ALA A 251 17.12 -5.93 4.69
C ALA A 251 17.60 -4.50 4.38
N TYR A 252 16.88 -3.74 3.56
CA TYR A 252 17.19 -2.34 3.30
C TYR A 252 16.39 -1.37 4.17
N MET A 253 15.27 -1.80 4.76
CA MET A 253 14.43 -0.85 5.51
C MET A 253 14.99 -0.53 6.89
N PHE A 254 15.37 -1.48 7.76
CA PHE A 254 15.97 -1.19 9.10
C PHE A 254 16.77 -2.38 9.69
N SER A 255 17.64 -2.98 8.88
CA SER A 255 17.94 -4.41 8.97
C SER A 255 18.92 -4.92 10.01
N PHE A 256 19.72 -4.08 10.67
CA PHE A 256 20.62 -4.63 11.68
C PHE A 256 19.89 -4.92 13.00
N PHE A 257 19.20 -3.91 13.55
CA PHE A 257 18.53 -4.06 14.84
C PHE A 257 17.30 -4.96 14.75
N GLU A 258 16.48 -4.81 13.71
CA GLU A 258 15.29 -5.65 13.52
C GLU A 258 15.65 -7.12 13.34
N ARG A 259 16.77 -7.42 12.65
CA ARG A 259 17.27 -8.79 12.52
C ARG A 259 17.78 -9.37 13.83
N LEU A 260 18.36 -8.55 14.71
CA LEU A 260 18.85 -9.02 16.02
C LEU A 260 17.71 -9.30 16.99
N ILE A 261 16.68 -8.45 17.01
CA ILE A 261 15.60 -8.56 17.99
C ILE A 261 14.41 -9.38 17.47
N GLY A 262 14.27 -9.57 16.15
CA GLY A 262 13.15 -10.29 15.53
C GLY A 262 11.82 -9.51 15.52
N TYR A 263 11.83 -8.25 15.94
CA TYR A 263 10.70 -7.34 16.00
C TYR A 263 10.96 -6.13 15.11
N SER A 264 9.90 -5.67 14.44
CA SER A 264 9.94 -4.41 13.71
C SER A 264 9.93 -3.21 14.66
N ILE A 265 10.90 -2.32 14.49
CA ILE A 265 10.99 -1.09 15.28
C ILE A 265 10.25 0.05 14.54
N LYS A 266 9.86 -0.15 13.27
CA LYS A 266 9.19 0.87 12.44
C LYS A 266 8.02 1.55 13.15
N TYR A 267 7.18 0.78 13.84
CA TYR A 267 6.05 1.33 14.60
C TYR A 267 6.52 2.25 15.71
N TYR A 268 7.45 1.80 16.54
CA TYR A 268 8.02 2.59 17.63
C TYR A 268 8.75 3.82 17.09
N LEU A 269 9.56 3.68 16.04
CA LEU A 269 10.23 4.80 15.36
C LEU A 269 9.22 5.83 14.82
N SER A 270 8.17 5.38 14.14
CA SER A 270 7.12 6.26 13.62
C SER A 270 6.39 6.99 14.74
N LYS A 271 5.99 6.27 15.80
CA LYS A 271 5.31 6.82 16.97
C LYS A 271 6.21 7.80 17.73
N THR A 272 7.48 7.46 17.92
CA THR A 272 8.49 8.33 18.55
C THR A 272 8.79 9.56 17.69
N MET A 273 8.88 9.42 16.36
CA MET A 273 9.03 10.57 15.46
C MET A 273 7.81 11.48 15.49
N HIS A 274 6.61 10.91 15.48
CA HIS A 274 5.36 11.66 15.60
C HIS A 274 5.28 12.40 16.95
N TYR A 275 5.51 11.69 18.06
CA TYR A 275 5.56 12.27 19.40
C TYR A 275 6.64 13.34 19.51
N SER A 276 7.83 13.09 18.97
CA SER A 276 8.93 14.05 18.95
C SER A 276 8.53 15.31 18.18
N ARG A 277 8.01 15.16 16.96
CA ARG A 277 7.66 16.28 16.08
C ARG A 277 6.53 17.14 16.63
N TYR A 278 5.51 16.54 17.24
CA TYR A 278 4.29 17.26 17.64
C TYR A 278 4.19 17.60 19.13
N ILE A 279 4.98 16.94 19.99
CA ILE A 279 4.94 17.17 21.44
C ILE A 279 6.30 17.68 21.93
N VAL A 280 7.36 16.89 21.74
CA VAL A 280 8.67 17.20 22.33
C VAL A 280 9.30 18.44 21.70
N LEU A 281 9.31 18.53 20.37
CA LEU A 281 9.96 19.59 19.63
C LEU A 281 9.30 20.96 19.86
N PRO A 282 7.96 21.10 19.89
CA PRO A 282 7.29 22.32 20.34
C PRO A 282 7.64 22.70 21.78
N ILE A 283 7.66 21.77 22.72
CA ILE A 283 8.02 22.05 24.12
C ILE A 283 9.47 22.56 24.20
N ILE A 284 10.41 21.89 23.54
CA ILE A 284 11.82 22.31 23.48
C ILE A 284 11.93 23.69 22.85
N LEU A 285 11.22 23.96 21.75
CA LEU A 285 11.22 25.27 21.10
C LEU A 285 10.66 26.37 22.03
N ILE A 286 9.60 26.09 22.77
CA ILE A 286 9.04 27.03 23.78
C ILE A 286 10.07 27.28 24.90
N LEU A 287 10.71 26.23 25.42
CA LEU A 287 11.73 26.36 26.46
C LEU A 287 12.97 27.12 25.97
N LEU A 288 13.41 26.87 24.73
CA LEU A 288 14.49 27.61 24.09
C LEU A 288 14.09 29.06 23.85
N PHE A 289 12.89 29.33 23.33
CA PHE A 289 12.38 30.69 23.13
C PHE A 289 12.29 31.44 24.46
N TYR A 290 11.79 30.81 25.52
CA TYR A 290 11.78 31.35 26.87
C TYR A 290 13.20 31.64 27.38
N PHE A 291 14.15 30.72 27.16
CA PHE A 291 15.55 30.90 27.53
C PHE A 291 16.19 32.07 26.77
N PHE A 292 15.97 32.19 25.45
CA PHE A 292 16.46 33.29 24.64
C PHE A 292 15.81 34.61 25.04
N MET A 293 14.50 34.67 25.24
CA MET A 293 13.80 35.86 25.74
C MET A 293 14.31 36.28 27.13
N LYS A 294 14.59 35.31 28.02
CA LYS A 294 15.14 35.58 29.35
C LYS A 294 16.60 36.04 29.30
N LYS A 295 17.39 35.54 28.35
CA LYS A 295 18.82 35.87 28.17
C LYS A 295 19.03 37.18 27.39
N LEU A 296 18.13 37.51 26.46
CA LEU A 296 18.12 38.77 25.68
C LEU A 296 17.36 39.90 26.38
N SER A 297 16.48 39.58 27.35
CA SER A 297 15.97 40.57 28.29
C SER A 297 17.14 41.14 29.09
N LEU A 298 17.25 42.48 29.14
CA LEU A 298 18.26 43.24 29.88
C LEU A 298 18.35 42.90 31.39
N PHE A 299 17.47 42.03 31.89
CA PHE A 299 17.47 41.48 33.25
C PHE A 299 18.15 40.11 33.39
N GLY A 300 18.52 39.43 32.28
CA GLY A 300 19.21 38.13 32.28
C GLY A 300 20.70 38.20 32.64
N SER A 301 21.26 39.41 32.78
CA SER A 301 22.64 39.64 33.21
C SER A 301 22.88 39.37 34.70
N LYS A 302 21.82 39.15 35.50
CA LYS A 302 21.94 38.62 36.86
C LYS A 302 21.89 37.10 36.85
N ILE A 303 22.91 36.47 36.25
CA ILE A 303 23.32 35.16 36.75
C ILE A 303 23.59 35.37 38.23
N SER A 304 22.79 34.70 39.07
CA SER A 304 22.79 34.84 40.52
C SER A 304 24.22 34.94 41.07
N PRO A 305 24.53 35.87 42.00
CA PRO A 305 25.87 35.98 42.60
C PRO A 305 26.39 34.65 43.15
N ARG A 306 25.50 33.69 43.47
CA ARG A 306 25.87 32.31 43.84
C ARG A 306 26.65 31.55 42.76
N VAL A 307 26.37 31.76 41.48
CA VAL A 307 27.07 31.05 40.39
C VAL A 307 28.42 31.71 40.09
N ASP A 308 28.52 33.03 40.26
CA ASP A 308 29.80 33.74 40.18
C ASP A 308 30.72 33.41 41.36
N ASP A 309 30.17 33.22 42.56
CA ASP A 309 30.94 32.75 43.73
C ASP A 309 31.43 31.32 43.54
N LEU A 310 30.60 30.43 42.96
CA LEU A 310 31.04 29.09 42.59
C LEU A 310 32.11 29.10 41.50
N ARG A 311 32.01 29.99 40.50
CA ARG A 311 33.05 30.19 39.48
C ARG A 311 34.35 30.74 40.08
N LYS A 312 34.28 31.65 41.06
CA LYS A 312 35.44 32.16 41.80
C LYS A 312 36.07 31.08 42.69
N MET A 313 35.27 30.28 43.39
CA MET A 313 35.76 29.12 44.14
C MET A 313 36.45 28.11 43.22
N TRP A 314 35.87 27.83 42.04
CA TRP A 314 36.47 26.89 41.09
C TRP A 314 37.79 27.39 40.49
N ARG A 315 37.90 28.70 40.21
CA ARG A 315 39.19 29.32 39.81
C ARG A 315 40.25 29.27 40.92
N ASN A 316 39.86 29.44 42.18
CA ASN A 316 40.77 29.32 43.33
C ASN A 316 41.21 27.87 43.57
N VAL A 317 40.33 26.88 43.29
CA VAL A 317 40.66 25.45 43.38
C VAL A 317 41.58 24.97 42.26
N GLN A 318 41.53 25.61 41.08
CA GLN A 318 42.41 25.26 39.95
C GLN A 318 43.81 25.90 40.00
N GLY A 319 44.16 26.63 41.07
CA GLY A 319 45.53 27.11 41.26
C GLY A 319 46.05 28.06 40.18
N VAL A 320 45.18 28.69 39.40
CA VAL A 320 45.60 29.71 38.43
C VAL A 320 45.84 31.01 39.17
N LYS A 321 46.99 31.10 39.85
CA LYS A 321 47.62 32.40 40.09
C LYS A 321 48.03 32.93 38.72
N ASN A 322 47.43 34.04 38.29
CA ASN A 322 48.01 34.85 37.23
C ASN A 322 49.49 35.12 37.58
N PRO A 323 50.45 34.81 36.71
CA PRO A 323 51.80 35.30 36.87
C PRO A 323 51.79 36.80 36.53
N ALA A 324 52.15 37.62 37.53
CA ALA A 324 52.69 38.98 37.49
C ALA A 324 52.07 40.00 36.52
N THR A 325 51.55 41.11 37.04
CA THR A 325 52.34 42.34 37.24
C THR A 325 51.74 43.16 38.37
#